data_AF-A0A1E3HAK6-F1
#
_entry.id   AF-A0A1E3HAK6-F1
#
_cell.length_a   1.000
_cell.length_b   1.000
_cell.length_c   1.000
_cell.angle_alpha   90.00
_cell.angle_beta   90.00
_cell.angle_gamma   90.00
#
_symmetry.space_group_name_H-M   'P 1'
#
loop_
_entity.id
_entity.type
_entity.pdbx_description
1 polymer ?
#
loop_
_entity_poly.entity_id
_entity_poly.type
_entity_poly.pdbx_seq_one_letter_code
_entity_poly.pdbx_strand_id
1 'polypeptide(L)'
;MGKREDLRTKPYQRLHVTPLPRMRIMQPYDDSSVTPRLSPNCLSAHSEGSNRLVPSRNDGWREWAWEDKNYWVSDEPISKADFNFTTVLGTVKLFYLRSKTFRLGNIACWVDDDDHKAVTLIGYWEMTYNIGH
;
A
#
# COMPACT_ATOMS: atom_id res chain seq x y z
N MET A 1 17.02 -2.66 66.40
CA MET A 1 16.10 -3.63 65.76
C MET A 1 15.23 -2.87 64.74
N GLY A 2 15.77 -2.58 63.55
CA GLY A 2 15.06 -1.80 62.52
C GLY A 2 14.29 -2.73 61.58
N LYS A 3 12.96 -2.58 61.52
CA LYS A 3 12.10 -3.38 60.62
C LYS A 3 12.42 -3.04 59.17
N ARG A 4 12.76 -4.04 58.35
CA ARG A 4 12.81 -3.93 56.88
C ARG A 4 11.39 -3.75 56.38
N GLU A 5 11.13 -2.65 55.68
CA GLU A 5 9.84 -2.41 55.01
C GLU A 5 9.75 -3.25 53.73
N ASP A 6 8.68 -4.03 53.60
CA ASP A 6 8.39 -4.84 52.42
C ASP A 6 7.73 -4.00 51.34
N LEU A 7 8.48 -3.68 50.28
CA LEU A 7 8.05 -2.88 49.14
C LEU A 7 6.86 -3.51 48.36
N ARG A 8 6.47 -4.76 48.65
CA ARG A 8 5.34 -5.45 48.00
C ARG A 8 3.95 -5.00 48.45
N THR A 9 3.84 -4.18 49.49
CA THR A 9 2.54 -3.77 50.06
C THR A 9 2.09 -2.36 49.66
N LYS A 10 2.90 -1.61 48.88
CA LYS A 10 2.44 -0.32 48.38
C LYS A 10 1.43 -0.54 47.27
N PRO A 11 0.19 -0.02 47.37
CA PRO A 11 -0.74 -0.05 46.24
C PRO A 11 -0.03 0.61 45.07
N TYR A 12 -0.03 -0.03 43.91
CA TYR A 12 0.55 0.55 42.70
C TYR A 12 -0.06 1.95 42.52
N GLN A 13 0.67 2.99 42.90
CA GLN A 13 0.32 4.34 42.52
C GLN A 13 0.31 4.26 41.00
N ARG A 14 -0.86 4.46 40.38
CA ARG A 14 -0.92 4.70 38.94
C ARG A 14 -0.07 5.94 38.73
N LEU A 15 1.20 5.75 38.39
CA LEU A 15 1.97 6.81 37.79
C LEU A 15 1.11 7.25 36.61
N HIS A 16 0.70 8.51 36.60
CA HIS A 16 0.30 9.15 35.37
C HIS A 16 1.57 9.20 34.52
N VAL A 17 1.84 8.11 33.82
CA VAL A 17 2.93 8.03 32.86
C VAL A 17 2.51 8.97 31.76
N THR A 18 3.18 10.11 31.65
CA THR A 18 3.08 10.97 30.47
C THR A 18 3.25 10.08 29.25
N PRO A 19 2.42 10.23 28.20
CA PRO A 19 2.50 9.37 27.03
C PRO A 19 3.95 9.40 26.52
N LEU A 20 4.56 8.22 26.41
CA LEU A 20 5.95 8.10 26.01
C LEU A 20 6.15 8.84 24.68
N PRO A 21 7.17 9.71 24.57
CA PRO A 21 7.45 10.41 23.33
C PRO A 21 7.69 9.35 22.25
N ARG A 22 7.02 9.53 21.12
CA ARG A 22 7.21 8.64 19.98
C ARG A 22 8.59 8.94 19.43
N MET A 23 9.51 8.02 19.64
CA MET A 23 10.92 8.16 19.25
C MET A 23 11.32 6.98 18.37
N ARG A 24 12.27 7.18 17.44
CA ARG A 24 12.86 6.06 16.68
C ARG A 24 13.79 5.26 17.60
N ILE A 25 13.91 3.95 17.37
CA ILE A 25 14.76 3.06 18.19
C ILE A 25 16.21 3.55 18.32
N MET A 26 16.75 4.16 17.26
CA MET A 26 18.15 4.63 17.22
C MET A 26 18.30 6.13 17.52
N GLN A 27 17.24 6.82 17.94
CA GLN A 27 17.28 8.24 18.24
C GLN A 27 17.75 8.46 19.69
N PRO A 28 18.69 9.40 19.94
CA PRO A 28 19.01 9.85 21.30
C PRO A 28 17.76 10.40 21.98
N TYR A 29 17.63 10.19 23.30
CA TYR A 29 16.48 10.66 24.07
C TYR A 29 16.18 12.15 23.82
N ASP A 30 14.92 12.44 23.48
CA ASP A 30 14.42 13.75 23.15
C ASP A 30 12.94 13.80 23.54
N ASP A 31 12.63 14.61 24.54
CA ASP A 31 11.29 14.82 25.08
C ASP A 31 10.54 15.97 24.39
N SER A 32 11.21 16.70 23.48
CA SER A 32 10.69 17.85 22.77
C SER A 32 10.19 17.52 21.36
N SER A 33 10.79 16.52 20.69
CA SER A 33 10.36 16.13 19.35
C SER A 33 9.05 15.35 19.37
N VAL A 34 8.06 15.88 18.65
CA VAL A 34 6.81 15.17 18.35
C VAL A 34 7.01 14.41 17.05
N THR A 35 7.27 13.11 17.11
CA THR A 35 7.25 12.27 15.89
C THR A 35 5.83 12.28 15.30
N PRO A 36 5.68 12.62 14.01
CA PRO A 36 4.38 12.62 13.35
C PRO A 36 3.69 11.26 13.50
N ARG A 37 2.39 11.28 13.76
CA ARG A 37 1.60 10.04 13.72
C ARG A 37 1.52 9.58 12.26
N LEU A 38 2.18 8.46 11.95
CA LEU A 38 1.92 7.76 10.70
C LEU A 38 0.49 7.22 10.72
N SER A 39 -0.26 7.51 9.67
CA SER A 39 -1.58 6.94 9.41
C SER A 39 -1.42 5.99 8.21
N PRO A 40 -0.98 4.73 8.45
CA PRO A 40 -0.75 3.80 7.36
C PRO A 40 -2.09 3.48 6.66
N ASN A 41 -2.07 3.55 5.33
CA ASN A 41 -3.17 3.17 4.46
C ASN A 41 -2.71 2.04 3.51
N CYS A 42 -3.61 1.13 3.19
CA CYS A 42 -3.41 0.12 2.16
C CYS A 42 -4.59 0.22 1.20
N LEU A 43 -4.33 0.70 -0.02
CA LEU A 43 -5.33 0.85 -1.06
C LEU A 43 -5.16 -0.25 -2.09
N SER A 44 -6.25 -0.90 -2.50
CA SER A 44 -6.22 -1.95 -3.52
C SER A 44 -7.41 -1.82 -4.45
N ALA A 45 -7.21 -2.09 -5.74
CA ALA A 45 -8.29 -2.07 -6.74
C ALA A 45 -9.37 -3.14 -6.48
N HIS A 46 -9.08 -4.14 -5.65
CA HIS A 46 -9.96 -5.28 -5.39
C HIS A 46 -10.30 -5.46 -3.89
N SER A 47 -9.97 -4.50 -3.03
CA SER A 47 -10.43 -4.53 -1.63
C SER A 47 -11.88 -4.07 -1.50
N GLU A 48 -12.51 -4.41 -0.38
CA GLU A 48 -13.84 -3.93 -0.03
C GLU A 48 -13.78 -2.68 0.87
N GLY A 49 -14.88 -1.94 0.90
CA GLY A 49 -15.08 -0.79 1.80
C GLY A 49 -14.19 0.42 1.48
N SER A 50 -13.79 1.13 2.53
CA SER A 50 -13.07 2.42 2.43
C SER A 50 -11.66 2.32 1.87
N ASN A 51 -11.11 1.11 1.76
CA ASN A 51 -9.75 0.87 1.27
C ASN A 51 -9.72 0.52 -0.23
N ARG A 52 -10.88 0.53 -0.90
CA ARG A 52 -10.97 0.23 -2.34
C ARG A 52 -10.44 1.40 -3.17
N LEU A 53 -9.49 1.11 -4.03
CA LEU A 53 -8.95 2.05 -5.01
C LEU A 53 -9.85 2.02 -6.25
N VAL A 54 -10.70 3.03 -6.39
CA VAL A 54 -11.61 3.20 -7.54
C VAL A 54 -11.00 4.21 -8.50
N PRO A 55 -11.11 4.02 -9.82
CA PRO A 55 -10.57 4.98 -10.77
C PRO A 55 -11.27 6.34 -10.64
N SER A 56 -10.48 7.42 -10.61
CA SER A 56 -10.96 8.80 -10.63
C SER A 56 -11.43 9.21 -12.03
N ARG A 57 -10.85 8.61 -13.07
CA ARG A 57 -11.31 8.65 -14.46
C ARG A 57 -11.19 7.26 -15.06
N ASN A 58 -12.19 6.84 -15.81
CA ASN A 58 -12.19 5.56 -16.50
C ASN A 58 -12.70 5.74 -17.93
N ASP A 59 -11.83 5.48 -18.89
CA ASP A 59 -12.09 5.54 -20.32
C ASP A 59 -11.74 4.17 -20.94
N GLY A 60 -12.75 3.31 -21.07
CA GLY A 60 -12.63 2.01 -21.75
C GLY A 60 -12.21 0.81 -20.90
N TRP A 61 -11.99 0.97 -19.58
CA TRP A 61 -11.65 -0.15 -18.70
C TRP A 61 -12.86 -0.68 -17.94
N ARG A 62 -12.90 -1.99 -17.69
CA ARG A 62 -13.95 -2.65 -16.89
C ARG A 62 -13.37 -3.69 -15.95
N GLU A 63 -14.09 -3.96 -14.87
CA GLU A 63 -13.81 -5.10 -14.01
C GLU A 63 -14.17 -6.40 -14.72
N TRP A 64 -13.30 -7.39 -14.61
CA TRP A 64 -13.51 -8.73 -15.14
C TRP A 64 -13.00 -9.75 -14.14
N ALA A 65 -13.89 -10.66 -13.73
CA ALA A 65 -13.55 -11.79 -12.89
C ALA A 65 -13.39 -13.03 -13.78
N TRP A 66 -12.27 -13.72 -13.62
CA TRP A 66 -12.02 -15.03 -14.23
C TRP A 66 -11.61 -16.00 -13.12
N GLU A 67 -12.45 -17.01 -12.89
CA GLU A 67 -12.32 -17.92 -11.73
C GLU A 67 -12.16 -17.10 -10.44
N ASP A 68 -11.14 -17.39 -9.62
CA ASP A 68 -10.86 -16.70 -8.35
C ASP A 68 -9.98 -15.44 -8.52
N LYS A 69 -9.86 -14.92 -9.74
CA LYS A 69 -8.99 -13.77 -10.05
C LYS A 69 -9.81 -12.59 -10.56
N ASN A 70 -9.55 -11.43 -9.97
CA ASN A 70 -10.16 -10.17 -10.38
C ASN A 70 -9.14 -9.35 -11.16
N TYR A 71 -9.59 -8.82 -12.30
CA TYR A 71 -8.79 -8.01 -13.20
C TYR A 71 -9.54 -6.74 -13.58
N TRP A 72 -8.77 -5.77 -14.05
CA TRP A 72 -9.26 -4.69 -14.89
C TRP A 72 -8.80 -4.99 -16.32
N VAL A 73 -9.72 -4.88 -17.29
CA VAL A 73 -9.45 -5.16 -18.70
C VAL A 73 -10.00 -4.06 -19.59
N SER A 74 -9.35 -3.85 -20.74
CA SER A 74 -9.84 -3.02 -21.84
C SER A 74 -9.61 -3.79 -23.14
N ASP A 75 -10.60 -3.75 -24.03
CA ASP A 75 -10.49 -4.29 -25.39
C ASP A 75 -10.22 -3.19 -26.43
N GLU A 76 -10.31 -1.93 -26.00
CA GLU A 76 -10.10 -0.76 -26.85
C GLU A 76 -8.66 -0.25 -26.70
N PRO A 77 -7.93 0.00 -27.82
CA PRO A 77 -6.65 0.68 -27.80
C PRO A 77 -6.79 2.11 -27.24
N ILE A 78 -5.74 2.62 -26.62
CA ILE A 78 -5.65 4.01 -26.11
C ILE A 78 -6.56 4.28 -24.88
N SER A 79 -7.37 3.30 -24.44
CA SER A 79 -8.10 3.35 -23.18
C SER A 79 -7.22 3.70 -21.99
N LYS A 80 -7.73 4.52 -21.09
CA LYS A 80 -7.00 5.06 -19.94
C LYS A 80 -7.84 5.01 -18.66
N ALA A 81 -7.22 4.60 -17.56
CA ALA A 81 -7.81 4.66 -16.23
C ALA A 81 -6.83 5.37 -15.27
N ASP A 82 -7.34 6.36 -14.55
CA ASP A 82 -6.58 7.15 -13.58
C ASP A 82 -7.00 6.75 -12.16
N PHE A 83 -6.03 6.63 -11.25
CA PHE A 83 -6.27 6.27 -9.86
C PHE A 83 -5.62 7.29 -8.93
N ASN A 84 -6.41 7.82 -8.00
CA ASN A 84 -5.92 8.81 -7.04
C ASN A 84 -5.49 8.10 -5.75
N PHE A 85 -4.24 8.28 -5.35
CA PHE A 85 -3.72 7.76 -4.09
C PHE A 85 -2.72 8.74 -3.46
N THR A 86 -2.40 8.54 -2.18
CA THR A 86 -1.37 9.31 -1.48
C THR A 86 -0.54 8.35 -0.63
N THR A 87 0.77 8.51 -0.70
CA THR A 87 1.74 7.75 0.09
C THR A 87 2.84 8.68 0.59
N VAL A 88 3.25 8.50 1.85
CA VAL A 88 4.35 9.28 2.46
C VAL A 88 5.61 8.42 2.54
N LEU A 89 5.47 7.19 3.00
CA LEU A 89 6.50 6.16 3.07
C LEU A 89 5.83 4.83 2.69
N GLY A 90 5.88 4.48 1.40
CA GLY A 90 5.18 3.30 0.90
C GLY A 90 5.60 2.92 -0.52
N THR A 91 5.02 1.83 -1.02
CA THR A 91 5.32 1.28 -2.34
C THR A 91 4.03 1.17 -3.13
N VAL A 92 4.05 1.61 -4.38
CA VAL A 92 2.98 1.35 -5.35
C VAL A 92 3.34 0.07 -6.10
N LYS A 93 2.41 -0.89 -6.15
CA LYS A 93 2.60 -2.16 -6.87
C LYS A 93 1.45 -2.35 -7.84
N LEU A 94 1.78 -2.75 -9.06
CA LEU A 94 0.84 -3.10 -10.10
C LEU A 94 1.08 -4.55 -10.52
N PHE A 95 0.05 -5.37 -10.38
CA PHE A 95 0.05 -6.75 -10.85
C PHE A 95 -0.76 -6.82 -12.14
N TYR A 96 -0.22 -7.49 -13.15
CA TYR A 96 -0.87 -7.64 -14.44
C TYR A 96 -0.67 -9.05 -14.97
N LEU A 97 -1.63 -9.53 -15.77
CA LEU A 97 -1.54 -10.82 -16.42
C LEU A 97 -0.65 -10.73 -17.67
N ARG A 98 0.17 -11.75 -17.89
CA ARG A 98 0.91 -11.92 -19.13
C ARG A 98 0.63 -13.31 -19.69
N SER A 99 0.45 -13.42 -21.01
CA SER A 99 0.13 -14.69 -21.65
C SER A 99 0.38 -14.69 -23.16
N LYS A 100 0.92 -15.80 -23.67
CA LYS A 100 1.01 -16.10 -25.11
C LYS A 100 -0.34 -16.43 -25.74
N THR A 101 -1.27 -17.04 -25.00
CA THR A 101 -2.54 -17.55 -25.56
C THR A 101 -3.65 -16.50 -25.57
N PHE A 102 -3.66 -15.59 -24.59
CA PHE A 102 -4.71 -14.57 -24.46
C PHE A 102 -4.52 -13.37 -25.41
N ARG A 103 -3.40 -13.30 -26.16
CA ARG A 103 -3.08 -12.20 -27.09
C ARG A 103 -3.22 -10.81 -26.42
N LEU A 104 -2.72 -10.69 -25.20
CA LEU A 104 -2.82 -9.46 -24.41
C LEU A 104 -2.00 -8.32 -25.04
N GLY A 105 -2.55 -7.11 -24.97
CA GLY A 105 -1.87 -5.89 -25.40
C GLY A 105 -0.79 -5.42 -24.43
N ASN A 106 -0.16 -4.30 -24.78
CA ASN A 106 0.80 -3.61 -23.93
C ASN A 106 0.15 -2.37 -23.33
N ILE A 107 0.53 -2.01 -22.10
CA ILE A 107 0.09 -0.78 -21.47
C ILE A 107 1.28 0.04 -20.98
N ALA A 108 1.14 1.35 -20.95
CA ALA A 108 2.09 2.26 -20.33
C ALA A 108 1.50 2.75 -19.01
N CYS A 109 2.32 2.76 -17.95
CA CYS A 109 1.91 3.23 -16.64
C CYS A 109 2.92 4.25 -16.10
N TRP A 110 2.42 5.34 -15.54
CA TRP A 110 3.21 6.40 -14.93
C TRP A 110 2.49 6.92 -13.68
N VAL A 111 3.22 7.70 -12.89
CA VAL A 111 2.74 8.31 -11.64
C VAL A 111 2.96 9.82 -11.72
N ASP A 112 2.12 10.60 -11.05
CA ASP A 112 2.20 12.06 -10.97
C ASP A 112 2.16 12.77 -12.34
N ASP A 113 1.41 12.22 -13.29
CA ASP A 113 1.27 12.73 -14.67
C ASP A 113 2.61 12.87 -15.43
N ASP A 114 3.68 12.22 -14.97
CA ASP A 114 5.00 12.21 -15.60
C ASP A 114 5.14 11.06 -16.62
N ASP A 115 4.49 11.21 -17.78
CA ASP A 115 4.48 10.22 -18.86
C ASP A 115 5.87 9.95 -19.46
N HIS A 116 6.80 10.88 -19.34
CA HIS A 116 8.21 10.69 -19.73
C HIS A 116 8.92 9.59 -18.93
N LYS A 117 8.42 9.25 -17.73
CA LYS A 117 8.91 8.14 -16.90
C LYS A 117 8.02 6.91 -16.97
N ALA A 118 7.15 6.81 -17.98
CA ALA A 118 6.25 5.68 -18.11
C ALA A 118 7.01 4.36 -18.25
N VAL A 119 6.53 3.35 -17.51
CA VAL A 119 6.98 1.96 -17.64
C VAL A 119 6.00 1.23 -18.54
N THR A 120 6.51 0.57 -19.58
CA THR A 120 5.70 -0.26 -20.47
C THR A 120 5.59 -1.67 -19.91
N LEU A 121 4.35 -2.12 -19.69
CA LEU A 121 4.03 -3.49 -19.30
C LEU A 121 3.67 -4.30 -20.54
N ILE A 122 4.44 -5.36 -20.78
CA ILE A 122 4.28 -6.21 -21.97
C ILE A 122 3.35 -7.38 -21.62
N GLY A 123 2.17 -7.43 -22.24
CA GLY A 123 1.18 -8.50 -22.02
C GLY A 123 1.59 -9.85 -22.61
N TYR A 124 2.45 -9.86 -23.62
CA TYR A 124 3.00 -11.09 -24.18
C TYR A 124 4.01 -11.75 -23.23
N TRP A 125 3.92 -13.07 -23.07
CA TRP A 125 4.83 -13.88 -22.27
C TRP A 125 4.97 -15.30 -22.80
N GLU A 126 6.20 -15.69 -23.12
CA GLU A 126 6.51 -16.97 -23.76
C GLU A 126 6.46 -18.15 -22.77
N MET A 127 6.75 -17.91 -21.49
CA MET A 127 6.88 -18.99 -20.51
C MET A 127 5.53 -19.43 -19.97
N THR A 128 5.40 -20.72 -19.71
CA THR A 128 4.15 -21.33 -19.20
C THR A 128 3.91 -21.08 -17.71
N TYR A 129 4.91 -20.58 -16.99
CA TYR A 129 4.82 -20.29 -15.56
C TYR A 129 4.77 -18.79 -15.28
N ASN A 130 4.03 -18.43 -14.23
CA ASN A 130 3.90 -17.06 -13.75
C ASN A 130 5.08 -16.74 -12.84
N ILE A 131 5.75 -15.61 -13.06
CA ILE A 131 6.77 -15.06 -12.16
C ILE A 131 6.21 -13.78 -11.55
N GLY A 132 6.13 -13.71 -10.22
CA GLY A 132 5.84 -12.47 -9.50
C GLY A 132 7.14 -11.73 -9.19
N HIS A 133 7.25 -10.48 -9.63
CA HIS A 133 8.33 -9.56 -9.26
C HIS A 133 7.80 -8.47 -8.33
#